data_AF-A0A5A7NA65-F1
#
_entry.id   AF-A0A5A7NA65-F1
#
_cell.length_a   1.000
_cell.length_b   1.000
_cell.length_c   1.000
_cell.angle_alpha   90.00
_cell.angle_beta   90.00
_cell.angle_gamma   90.00
#
_symmetry.space_group_name_H-M   'P 1'
#
loop_
_entity.id
_entity.type
_entity.pdbx_description
1 polymer ?
#
loop_
_entity_poly.entity_id
_entity_poly.type
_entity_poly.pdbx_seq_one_letter_code
_entity_poly.pdbx_strand_id
1 'polypeptide(L)'
;MEHLRCHAAGLIASEQPVVLAGDYNVIPENSDCYDPRAWEGDALFLPQTRAAYNRIVHQGWTDAIRLHHPGTDCFTFWDYQRGSWEKDHGIRIDHCLLSPAAADRLSDAGIDRMERGREKASDHVPVWIVLS
;
A
#
# COMPACT_ATOMS: atom_id res chain seq x y z
N MET A 1 -9.54 10.32 -5.39
CA MET A 1 -9.31 10.14 -3.93
C MET A 1 -10.29 10.89 -3.03
N GLU A 2 -10.86 12.05 -3.41
CA GLU A 2 -11.72 12.80 -2.48
C GLU A 2 -12.98 12.05 -2.04
N HIS A 3 -13.67 11.35 -2.95
CA HIS A 3 -14.82 10.50 -2.58
C HIS A 3 -14.44 9.40 -1.59
N LEU A 4 -13.30 8.72 -1.82
CA LEU A 4 -12.78 7.72 -0.89
C LEU A 4 -12.46 8.34 0.47
N ARG A 5 -11.85 9.53 0.50
CA ARG A 5 -11.55 10.25 1.73
C ARG A 5 -12.82 10.55 2.55
N CYS A 6 -13.88 11.04 1.91
CA CYS A 6 -15.16 11.30 2.58
C CYS A 6 -15.80 10.01 3.10
N HIS A 7 -15.77 8.94 2.29
CA HIS A 7 -16.30 7.64 2.69
C HIS A 7 -15.52 7.05 3.88
N ALA A 8 -14.19 7.07 3.83
CA ALA A 8 -13.30 6.61 4.87
C ALA A 8 -13.54 7.37 6.20
N ALA A 9 -13.77 8.69 6.15
CA ALA A 9 -14.11 9.46 7.34
C ALA A 9 -15.42 8.96 8.00
N GLY A 10 -16.44 8.65 7.18
CA GLY A 10 -17.69 8.06 7.67
C GLY A 10 -17.49 6.68 8.29
N LEU A 11 -16.59 5.86 7.74
CA LEU A 11 -16.24 4.55 8.28
C LEU A 11 -15.51 4.65 9.62
N ILE A 12 -14.55 5.58 9.77
CA ILE A 12 -13.91 5.85 11.06
C ILE A 12 -14.94 6.26 12.12
N ALA A 13 -15.87 7.17 11.76
CA ALA A 13 -16.91 7.64 12.67
C ALA A 13 -17.93 6.55 13.08
N SER A 14 -17.97 5.42 12.37
CA SER A 14 -18.83 4.28 12.74
C SER A 14 -18.29 3.47 13.93
N GLU A 15 -17.01 3.66 14.28
CA GLU A 15 -16.29 2.94 15.33
C GLU A 15 -16.30 1.40 15.17
N GLN A 16 -16.69 0.90 13.99
CA GLN A 16 -16.60 -0.51 13.66
C GLN A 16 -15.17 -0.90 13.25
N PRO A 17 -14.77 -2.16 13.44
CA PRO A 17 -13.57 -2.69 12.82
C PRO A 17 -13.73 -2.68 11.28
N VAL A 18 -12.91 -1.88 10.59
CA VAL A 18 -12.96 -1.70 9.14
C VAL A 18 -11.56 -1.81 8.56
N VAL A 19 -11.49 -2.47 7.40
CA VAL A 19 -10.29 -2.58 6.58
C VAL A 19 -10.57 -1.97 5.22
N LEU A 20 -9.73 -1.04 4.78
CA LEU A 20 -9.67 -0.59 3.39
C LEU A 20 -8.44 -1.22 2.75
N ALA A 21 -8.65 -2.27 1.96
CA ALA A 21 -7.60 -3.00 1.27
C ALA A 21 -7.73 -2.84 -0.25
N GLY A 22 -6.60 -2.67 -0.94
CA GLY A 22 -6.54 -2.69 -2.39
C GLY A 22 -5.35 -1.96 -2.98
N ASP A 23 -5.35 -1.87 -4.30
CA ASP A 23 -4.41 -1.07 -5.09
C ASP A 23 -4.87 0.40 -5.09
N TYR A 24 -4.09 1.28 -4.46
CA TYR A 24 -4.37 2.71 -4.41
C TYR A 24 -3.74 3.47 -5.57
N ASN A 25 -2.81 2.85 -6.32
CA ASN A 25 -1.94 3.53 -7.28
C ASN A 25 -1.28 4.79 -6.66
N VAL A 26 -0.73 4.64 -5.46
CA VAL A 26 0.04 5.70 -4.79
C VAL A 26 1.30 5.10 -4.22
N ILE A 27 2.45 5.74 -4.44
CA ILE A 27 3.72 5.42 -3.79
C ILE A 27 3.90 6.44 -2.64
N PRO A 28 3.60 6.09 -1.37
CA PRO A 28 3.51 7.09 -0.29
C PRO A 28 4.84 7.73 0.09
N GLU A 29 5.90 6.92 0.19
CA GLU A 29 7.23 7.32 0.61
C GLU A 29 8.30 6.97 -0.42
N ASN A 30 9.49 7.57 -0.31
CA ASN A 30 10.59 7.24 -1.21
C ASN A 30 11.04 5.78 -1.02
N SER A 31 10.92 5.25 0.20
CA SER A 31 11.16 3.85 0.55
C SER A 31 10.16 2.88 -0.09
N ASP A 32 9.07 3.38 -0.68
CA ASP A 32 8.05 2.57 -1.35
C ASP A 32 8.34 2.36 -2.84
N CYS A 33 9.53 2.74 -3.31
CA CYS A 33 9.97 2.49 -4.68
C CYS A 33 11.48 2.31 -4.74
N TYR A 34 11.94 1.47 -5.67
CA TYR A 34 13.36 1.19 -5.85
C TYR A 34 14.20 2.44 -6.21
N ASP A 35 13.69 3.30 -7.11
CA ASP A 35 14.37 4.53 -7.52
C ASP A 35 13.39 5.72 -7.53
N PRO A 36 13.32 6.50 -6.42
CA PRO A 36 12.45 7.66 -6.29
C PRO A 36 12.57 8.68 -7.43
N ARG A 37 13.77 8.87 -7.98
CA ARG A 37 14.01 9.87 -9.03
C ARG A 37 13.33 9.48 -10.34
N ALA A 38 13.23 8.18 -10.61
CA ALA A 38 12.53 7.66 -11.79
C ALA A 38 11.02 7.97 -11.74
N TRP A 39 10.46 8.18 -10.55
CA TRP A 39 9.02 8.39 -10.33
C TRP A 39 8.63 9.86 -10.16
N GLU A 40 9.56 10.82 -10.09
CA GLU A 40 9.25 12.24 -9.79
C GLU A 40 8.19 12.88 -10.72
N GLY A 41 8.08 12.41 -11.97
CA GLY A 41 7.07 12.87 -12.93
C GLY A 41 5.84 11.98 -13.07
N ASP A 42 5.80 10.84 -12.37
CA ASP A 42 4.76 9.82 -12.52
C ASP A 42 3.56 10.10 -11.61
N ALA A 43 2.35 9.87 -12.12
CA ALA A 43 1.09 10.12 -11.44
C ALA A 43 0.99 9.45 -10.06
N LEU A 44 1.60 8.28 -9.86
CA LEU A 44 1.61 7.54 -8.59
C LEU A 44 2.43 8.23 -7.49
N PHE A 45 3.41 9.06 -7.86
CA PHE A 45 4.40 9.63 -6.93
C PHE A 45 4.37 11.16 -6.86
N LEU A 46 3.50 11.81 -7.65
CA LEU A 46 3.35 13.27 -7.60
C LEU A 46 3.03 13.76 -6.17
N PRO A 47 3.52 14.94 -5.76
CA PRO A 47 3.25 15.50 -4.42
C PRO A 47 1.76 15.54 -4.06
N GLN A 48 0.89 15.88 -5.02
CA GLN A 48 -0.56 15.90 -4.81
C GLN A 48 -1.19 14.52 -4.61
N THR A 49 -0.67 13.49 -5.28
CA THR A 49 -1.13 12.10 -5.15
C THR A 49 -0.78 11.58 -3.75
N ARG A 50 0.48 11.78 -3.35
CA ARG A 50 0.97 11.44 -2.01
C ARG A 50 0.21 12.19 -0.92
N ALA A 51 -0.01 13.50 -1.11
CA ALA A 51 -0.80 14.30 -0.19
C ALA A 51 -2.26 13.82 -0.11
N ALA A 52 -2.86 13.33 -1.20
CA ALA A 52 -4.22 12.80 -1.19
C ALA A 52 -4.34 11.50 -0.39
N TYR A 53 -3.39 10.58 -0.54
CA TYR A 53 -3.31 9.37 0.28
C TYR A 53 -3.09 9.71 1.77
N ASN A 54 -2.12 10.59 2.06
CA ASN A 54 -1.82 11.00 3.43
C ASN A 54 -3.01 11.68 4.12
N ARG A 55 -3.86 12.41 3.39
CA ARG A 55 -5.11 12.96 3.94
C ARG A 55 -6.11 11.89 4.36
N ILE A 56 -6.09 10.71 3.75
CA ILE A 56 -6.89 9.56 4.19
C ILE A 56 -6.25 8.99 5.44
N VAL A 57 -4.96 8.63 5.38
CA VAL A 57 -4.23 8.03 6.52
C VAL A 57 -4.36 8.88 7.79
N HIS A 58 -4.18 10.19 7.68
CA HIS A 58 -4.26 11.13 8.80
C HIS A 58 -5.67 11.29 9.42
N GLN A 59 -6.71 10.64 8.90
CA GLN A 59 -8.01 10.53 9.60
C GLN A 59 -7.95 9.62 10.83
N GLY A 60 -6.85 8.89 11.01
CA GLY A 60 -6.67 7.88 12.07
C GLY A 60 -6.60 6.44 11.54
N TRP A 61 -6.32 6.25 10.25
CA TRP A 61 -6.10 4.92 9.68
C TRP A 61 -4.66 4.48 9.91
N THR A 62 -4.48 3.18 10.16
CA THR A 62 -3.16 2.55 10.30
C THR A 62 -2.81 1.79 9.02
N ASP A 63 -1.66 2.06 8.41
CA ASP A 63 -1.12 1.25 7.31
C ASP A 63 -0.44 -0.01 7.89
N ALA A 64 -1.12 -1.15 7.76
CA ALA A 64 -0.69 -2.42 8.37
C ALA A 64 0.68 -2.89 7.85
N ILE A 65 0.96 -2.66 6.58
CA ILE A 65 2.19 -3.09 5.92
C ILE A 65 3.35 -2.23 6.36
N ARG A 66 3.19 -0.91 6.43
CA ARG A 66 4.24 -0.02 6.96
C ARG A 66 4.55 -0.34 8.42
N LEU A 67 3.55 -0.70 9.22
CA LEU A 67 3.74 -1.05 10.63
C LEU A 67 4.62 -2.32 10.81
N HIS A 68 4.43 -3.34 9.97
CA HIS A 68 5.21 -4.59 10.02
C HIS A 68 6.54 -4.50 9.25
N HIS A 69 6.58 -3.68 8.19
CA HIS A 69 7.73 -3.49 7.32
C HIS A 69 8.11 -2.00 7.23
N PRO A 70 8.79 -1.45 8.26
CA PRO A 70 9.21 -0.05 8.26
C PRO A 70 10.37 0.24 7.28
N GLY A 71 10.97 -0.80 6.69
CA GLY A 71 12.07 -0.69 5.74
C GLY A 71 11.66 -0.52 4.28
N THR A 72 12.61 -0.76 3.38
CA THR A 72 12.53 -0.52 1.93
C THR A 72 12.01 -1.69 1.10
N ASP A 73 11.82 -2.85 1.72
CA ASP A 73 11.62 -4.12 0.98
C ASP A 73 10.14 -4.54 0.98
N CYS A 74 9.24 -3.57 0.81
CA CYS A 74 7.79 -3.77 0.90
C CYS A 74 7.07 -3.58 -0.45
N PHE A 75 7.75 -3.87 -1.56
CA PHE A 75 7.15 -3.74 -2.89
C PHE A 75 6.02 -4.75 -3.11
N THR A 76 4.99 -4.28 -3.80
CA THR A 76 3.78 -5.05 -4.11
C THR A 76 3.55 -5.15 -5.62
N PHE A 77 4.28 -4.38 -6.43
CA PHE A 77 4.14 -4.32 -7.87
C PHE A 77 5.50 -4.29 -8.58
N TRP A 78 5.60 -5.01 -9.70
CA TRP A 78 6.72 -4.95 -10.65
C TRP A 78 6.21 -5.00 -12.09
N ASP A 79 6.51 -3.94 -12.85
CA ASP A 79 6.19 -3.85 -14.27
C ASP A 79 6.82 -5.01 -15.07
N TYR A 80 6.10 -5.54 -16.06
CA TYR A 80 6.57 -6.64 -16.91
C TYR A 80 7.78 -6.27 -17.78
N GLN A 81 8.03 -4.98 -17.99
CA GLN A 81 9.08 -4.48 -18.85
C GLN A 81 10.45 -4.50 -18.15
N ARG A 82 11.51 -4.53 -18.97
CA ARG A 82 12.92 -4.29 -18.59
C ARG A 82 13.46 -5.24 -17.51
N GLY A 83 12.78 -6.34 -17.24
CA GLY A 83 13.13 -7.30 -16.19
C GLY A 83 13.04 -6.70 -14.79
N SER A 84 11.99 -5.92 -14.52
CA SER A 84 11.83 -5.22 -13.23
C SER A 84 11.73 -6.21 -12.08
N TRP A 85 11.09 -7.36 -12.29
CA TRP A 85 11.03 -8.43 -11.28
C TRP A 85 12.41 -9.01 -10.97
N GLU A 86 13.18 -9.38 -11.99
CA GLU A 86 14.50 -10.01 -11.83
C GLU A 86 15.52 -9.08 -11.18
N LYS A 87 15.35 -7.77 -11.36
CA LYS A 87 16.22 -6.73 -10.77
C LYS A 87 15.70 -6.17 -9.46
N ASP A 88 14.52 -6.60 -9.03
CA ASP A 88 13.80 -6.03 -7.89
C ASP A 88 13.53 -4.51 -7.97
N HIS A 89 13.21 -4.03 -9.16
CA HIS A 89 12.81 -2.64 -9.38
C HIS A 89 11.31 -2.49 -9.12
N GLY A 90 10.90 -2.71 -7.87
CA GLY A 90 9.50 -2.69 -7.46
C GLY A 90 9.02 -1.35 -6.91
N ILE A 91 7.71 -1.28 -6.69
CA ILE A 91 7.03 -0.23 -5.95
C ILE A 91 5.97 -0.84 -5.02
N ARG A 92 5.59 -0.10 -3.97
CA ARG A 92 4.46 -0.43 -3.09
C ARG A 92 3.29 0.50 -3.39
N ILE A 93 2.21 -0.08 -3.89
CA ILE A 93 0.96 0.63 -4.23
C ILE A 93 -0.29 -0.09 -3.72
N ASP A 94 -0.14 -1.31 -3.21
CA ASP A 94 -1.18 -2.08 -2.56
C ASP A 94 -1.10 -1.88 -1.05
N HIS A 95 -2.19 -1.44 -0.44
CA HIS A 95 -2.23 -1.05 0.97
C HIS A 95 -3.38 -1.73 1.70
N CYS A 96 -3.19 -1.93 3.01
CA CYS A 96 -4.23 -2.34 3.95
C CYS A 96 -4.31 -1.29 5.07
N LEU A 97 -5.30 -0.40 4.97
CA LEU A 97 -5.58 0.62 5.97
C LEU A 97 -6.61 0.13 6.98
N LEU A 98 -6.28 0.19 8.26
CA LEU A 98 -7.10 -0.31 9.36
C LEU A 98 -7.70 0.84 10.17
N SER A 99 -8.99 0.76 10.48
CA SER A 99 -9.58 1.64 11.51
C SER A 99 -8.93 1.34 12.87
N PRO A 100 -8.99 2.26 13.86
CA PRO A 100 -8.41 2.00 15.18
C PRO A 100 -8.85 0.66 15.79
N ALA A 101 -10.15 0.35 15.74
CA ALA A 101 -10.70 -0.90 16.25
C ALA A 101 -10.23 -2.15 15.48
N ALA A 102 -9.87 -2.03 14.20
CA ALA A 102 -9.27 -3.12 13.42
C ALA A 102 -7.76 -3.22 13.67
N ALA A 103 -7.08 -2.10 13.88
CA ALA A 103 -5.65 -2.05 14.19
C ALA A 103 -5.35 -2.72 15.54
N ASP A 104 -6.21 -2.55 16.54
CA ASP A 104 -6.10 -3.23 17.85
C ASP A 104 -6.15 -4.76 17.74
N ARG A 105 -6.68 -5.28 16.63
CA ARG A 105 -6.82 -6.70 16.34
C ARG A 105 -5.73 -7.22 15.42
N LEU A 106 -4.85 -6.36 14.91
CA LEU A 106 -3.81 -6.74 13.98
C LEU A 106 -2.79 -7.63 14.69
N SER A 107 -2.69 -8.87 14.21
CA SER A 107 -1.77 -9.88 14.73
C SER A 107 -0.58 -10.13 13.82
N ASP A 108 -0.76 -9.94 12.50
CA ASP A 108 0.29 -10.10 11.50
C ASP A 108 -0.08 -9.35 10.20
N ALA A 109 0.92 -9.01 9.40
CA ALA A 109 0.75 -8.44 8.06
C ALA A 109 1.96 -8.78 7.18
N GLY A 110 1.72 -8.97 5.89
CA GLY A 110 2.78 -9.36 4.98
C GLY A 110 2.47 -9.20 3.51
N ILE A 111 3.47 -9.56 2.71
CA ILE A 111 3.45 -9.48 1.25
C ILE A 111 3.95 -10.82 0.69
N ASP A 112 3.12 -11.48 -0.12
CA ASP A 112 3.44 -12.78 -0.71
C ASP A 112 4.24 -12.63 -2.00
N ARG A 113 5.45 -12.07 -1.87
CA ARG A 113 6.33 -11.76 -2.99
C ARG A 113 6.66 -12.98 -3.88
N MET A 114 6.65 -14.18 -3.32
CA MET A 114 6.92 -15.41 -4.05
C MET A 114 5.89 -15.70 -5.16
N GLU A 115 4.68 -15.14 -5.07
CA GLU A 115 3.65 -15.28 -6.10
C GLU A 115 4.09 -14.67 -7.44
N ARG A 116 4.90 -13.60 -7.41
CA ARG A 116 5.41 -12.94 -8.62
C ARG A 116 6.35 -13.82 -9.44
N GLY A 117 6.98 -14.81 -8.80
CA GLY A 117 7.92 -15.74 -9.44
C GLY A 117 7.25 -16.89 -10.21
N ARG A 118 5.92 -16.96 -10.23
CA ARG A 118 5.17 -18.02 -10.92
C ARG A 118 5.02 -17.74 -12.42
N GLU A 119 4.79 -18.81 -13.18
CA GLU A 119 4.48 -18.68 -14.60
C GLU A 119 3.16 -17.92 -14.80
N LYS A 120 3.16 -16.88 -15.65
CA LYS A 120 1.99 -15.99 -15.89
C LYS A 120 1.45 -15.33 -14.61
N ALA A 121 2.32 -15.03 -13.65
CA ALA A 121 1.95 -14.26 -12.47
C ALA A 121 1.46 -12.85 -12.85
N SER A 122 0.60 -12.28 -11.99
CA SER A 122 0.29 -10.85 -12.02
C SER A 122 1.56 -10.03 -11.74
N ASP A 123 1.57 -8.81 -12.24
CA ASP A 123 2.49 -7.73 -11.91
C ASP A 123 2.37 -7.28 -10.44
N HIS A 124 1.22 -7.53 -9.79
CA HIS A 124 1.02 -7.37 -8.36
C HIS A 124 1.25 -8.69 -7.60
N VAL A 125 1.54 -8.56 -6.30
CA VAL A 125 1.54 -9.68 -5.35
C VAL A 125 0.51 -9.47 -4.24
N PRO A 126 0.00 -10.56 -3.63
CA PRO A 126 -0.94 -10.44 -2.53
C PRO A 126 -0.34 -9.68 -1.36
N VAL A 127 -1.12 -8.74 -0.85
CA VAL A 127 -0.92 -8.09 0.45
C VAL A 127 -1.97 -8.64 1.40
N TRP A 128 -1.54 -9.07 2.59
CA TRP A 128 -2.42 -9.72 3.54
C TRP A 128 -2.21 -9.20 4.96
N ILE A 129 -3.24 -9.41 5.78
CA ILE A 129 -3.25 -9.14 7.21
C ILE A 129 -3.96 -10.28 7.94
N VAL A 130 -3.62 -10.49 9.20
CA VAL A 130 -4.31 -11.41 10.10
C VAL A 130 -4.88 -10.62 11.27
N LEU A 131 -6.19 -10.72 11.48
CA LEU A 131 -6.89 -10.07 12.59
C LEU A 131 -7.38 -11.13 13.59
N SER A 132 -7.17 -10.88 14.89
CA SER A 132 -7.65 -11.73 16.00
C SER A 132 -8.65 -11.00 16.89
#